data_AF-A0AAN6TSI2-F1
#
_entry.id   AF-A0AAN6TSI2-F1
#
_cell.length_a   1.000
_cell.length_b   1.000
_cell.length_c   1.000
_cell.angle_alpha   90.00
_cell.angle_beta   90.00
_cell.angle_gamma   90.00
#
_symmetry.space_group_name_H-M   'P 1'
#
loop_
_entity.id
_entity.type
_entity.pdbx_description
1 polymer ?
#
loop_
_entity_poly.entity_id
_entity_poly.type
_entity_poly.pdbx_seq_one_letter_code
_entity_poly.pdbx_strand_id
1 'polypeptide(L)'
;ARHLSVLKTSSCLDDFVDFIVENPASAIYTKHLSVYHGAWTPQSRINWQLHPLLVGKEGIAIGTRLDQAADKAFCRYKEFIETERQTPLRNYRKKVYRLLQLFPCLSRLTIGHLNKYRWRGIRKPQYAKLIGKIWLLPKLEDNIEEAIQIILPTLNSLPNITHIDLEGTFAPPSWPTQSYKYITSLTINPLLVRESHEEKAIEFLSQFPRLQRLSISLSPARLTCLPLGKLLFPRLIYLKIEN
;
A
#
# COMPACT_ATOMS: atom_id res chain seq x y z
N ALA A 1 -17.31 -11.09 -4.76
CA ALA A 1 -17.31 -9.70 -4.25
C ALA A 1 -16.88 -8.76 -5.36
N ARG A 2 -17.38 -7.52 -5.45
CA ARG A 2 -16.89 -6.54 -6.45
C ARG A 2 -15.54 -5.92 -6.08
N HIS A 3 -15.17 -6.05 -4.81
CA HIS A 3 -13.97 -5.51 -4.20
C HIS A 3 -13.28 -6.58 -3.36
N LEU A 4 -11.97 -6.74 -3.58
CA LEU A 4 -11.10 -7.57 -2.76
C LEU A 4 -9.92 -6.76 -2.25
N SER A 5 -9.20 -7.29 -1.27
CA SER A 5 -8.03 -6.63 -0.73
C SER A 5 -7.00 -7.62 -0.21
N VAL A 6 -5.73 -7.25 -0.29
CA VAL A 6 -4.60 -8.08 0.15
C VAL A 6 -3.55 -7.21 0.84
N LEU A 7 -2.84 -7.80 1.80
CA LEU A 7 -1.67 -7.18 2.41
C LEU A 7 -0.43 -7.39 1.53
N LYS A 8 0.37 -6.34 1.30
CA LYS A 8 1.64 -6.38 0.56
C LYS A 8 2.74 -7.03 1.40
N THR A 9 2.56 -8.28 1.80
CA THR A 9 3.65 -9.12 2.31
C THR A 9 3.79 -10.33 1.41
N SER A 10 4.99 -10.93 1.37
CA SER A 10 5.29 -12.02 0.45
C SER A 10 4.31 -13.18 0.63
N SER A 11 4.07 -13.59 1.88
CA SER A 11 3.14 -14.68 2.23
C SER A 11 1.68 -14.35 1.94
N CYS A 12 1.22 -13.12 2.21
CA CYS A 12 -0.18 -12.76 1.95
C CYS A 12 -0.46 -12.65 0.45
N LEU A 13 0.52 -12.24 -0.36
CA LEU A 13 0.39 -12.24 -1.82
C LEU A 13 0.31 -13.67 -2.37
N ASP A 14 1.13 -14.60 -1.85
CA ASP A 14 1.11 -16.00 -2.26
C ASP A 14 -0.22 -16.68 -1.86
N ASP A 15 -0.61 -16.58 -0.58
CA ASP A 15 -1.90 -17.09 -0.08
C ASP A 15 -3.09 -16.53 -0.88
N PHE A 16 -3.00 -15.26 -1.32
CA PHE A 16 -4.07 -14.62 -2.08
C PHE A 16 -4.09 -15.07 -3.55
N VAL A 17 -2.93 -15.33 -4.16
CA VAL A 17 -2.87 -15.96 -5.49
C VAL A 17 -3.52 -17.33 -5.46
N ASP A 18 -3.17 -18.17 -4.48
CA ASP A 18 -3.71 -19.52 -4.33
C ASP A 18 -5.23 -19.46 -4.14
N PHE A 19 -5.71 -18.59 -3.25
CA PHE A 19 -7.14 -18.37 -3.05
C PHE A 19 -7.88 -18.00 -4.36
N ILE A 20 -7.32 -17.12 -5.19
CA ILE A 20 -7.95 -16.69 -6.44
C ILE A 20 -7.94 -17.81 -7.49
N VAL A 21 -6.88 -18.60 -7.57
CA VAL A 21 -6.78 -19.76 -8.46
C VAL A 21 -7.80 -20.82 -8.09
N GLU A 22 -7.98 -21.09 -6.80
CA GLU A 22 -9.00 -22.03 -6.28
C GLU A 22 -10.43 -21.49 -6.43
N ASN A 23 -10.59 -20.17 -6.47
CA ASN A 23 -11.91 -19.50 -6.50
C ASN A 23 -12.04 -18.55 -7.71
N PRO A 24 -12.00 -19.06 -8.96
CA PRO A 24 -11.96 -18.23 -10.16
C PRO A 24 -13.18 -17.33 -10.32
N ALA A 25 -14.34 -17.74 -9.79
CA ALA A 25 -15.54 -16.91 -9.75
C ALA A 25 -15.29 -15.58 -9.00
N SER A 26 -14.51 -15.60 -7.91
CA SER A 26 -14.15 -14.38 -7.19
C SER A 26 -13.34 -13.42 -8.07
N ALA A 27 -12.46 -13.96 -8.93
CA ALA A 27 -11.65 -13.17 -9.84
C ALA A 27 -12.50 -12.47 -10.92
N ILE A 28 -13.42 -13.21 -11.54
CA ILE A 28 -14.27 -12.73 -12.63
C ILE A 28 -15.14 -11.54 -12.20
N TYR A 29 -15.69 -11.57 -10.98
CA TYR A 29 -16.59 -10.51 -10.52
C TYR A 29 -15.88 -9.33 -9.84
N THR A 30 -14.58 -9.42 -9.59
CA THR A 30 -13.83 -8.38 -8.91
C THR A 30 -13.44 -7.28 -9.90
N LYS A 31 -13.94 -6.06 -9.65
CA LYS A 31 -13.63 -4.85 -10.43
C LYS A 31 -12.66 -3.92 -9.71
N HIS A 32 -12.46 -4.16 -8.42
CA HIS A 32 -11.63 -3.33 -7.54
C HIS A 32 -10.75 -4.21 -6.65
N LEU A 33 -9.45 -3.92 -6.63
CA LEU A 33 -8.50 -4.54 -5.71
C LEU A 33 -7.83 -3.45 -4.86
N SER A 34 -7.71 -3.69 -3.55
CA SER A 34 -6.88 -2.86 -2.67
C SER A 34 -5.65 -3.63 -2.21
N VAL A 35 -4.47 -3.08 -2.44
CA VAL A 35 -3.20 -3.60 -1.93
C VAL A 35 -2.73 -2.69 -0.81
N TYR A 36 -2.68 -3.24 0.41
CA TYR A 36 -2.31 -2.48 1.58
C TYR A 36 -0.84 -2.69 1.95
N HIS A 37 -0.14 -1.59 2.22
CA HIS A 37 1.23 -1.57 2.70
C HIS A 37 1.28 -1.28 4.20
N GLY A 38 2.26 -1.89 4.86
CA GLY A 38 2.77 -1.41 6.14
C GLY A 38 4.24 -1.80 6.27
N ALA A 39 5.02 -0.96 6.93
CA ALA A 39 6.39 -1.28 7.28
C ALA A 39 6.51 -1.84 8.69
N TRP A 40 7.37 -2.84 8.82
CA TRP A 40 7.89 -3.33 10.09
C TRP A 40 9.41 -3.15 10.10
N THR A 41 9.93 -2.50 11.13
CA THR A 41 11.38 -2.25 11.25
C THR A 41 12.04 -3.27 12.13
N PRO A 42 13.15 -3.90 11.70
CA PRO A 42 13.87 -4.87 12.51
C PRO A 42 14.16 -4.33 13.91
N GLN A 43 13.90 -5.17 14.91
CA GLN A 43 14.14 -4.85 16.31
C GLN A 43 15.03 -5.91 16.93
N SER A 44 15.86 -5.50 17.89
CA SER A 44 16.42 -6.44 18.86
C SER A 44 15.30 -7.04 19.71
N ARG A 45 15.59 -8.13 20.43
CA ARG A 45 14.61 -8.75 21.35
C ARG A 45 14.09 -7.74 22.37
N ILE A 46 15.01 -6.98 22.96
CA ILE A 46 14.73 -5.97 23.99
C ILE A 46 13.84 -4.86 23.39
N ASN A 47 14.23 -4.30 22.24
CA ASN A 47 13.46 -3.22 21.62
C ASN A 47 12.07 -3.68 21.16
N TRP A 48 11.94 -4.92 20.72
CA TRP A 48 10.66 -5.50 20.34
C TRP A 48 9.72 -5.62 21.55
N GLN A 49 10.21 -6.06 22.72
CA GLN A 49 9.40 -6.18 23.94
C GLN A 49 8.91 -4.85 24.48
N LEU A 50 9.71 -3.82 24.31
CA LEU A 50 9.42 -2.46 24.78
C LEU A 50 8.70 -1.64 23.71
N HIS A 51 8.37 -2.22 22.55
CA HIS A 51 7.86 -1.46 21.42
C HIS A 51 6.44 -0.96 21.73
N PRO A 52 6.13 0.34 21.51
CA PRO A 52 4.81 0.91 21.80
C PRO A 52 3.67 0.36 20.94
N LEU A 53 4.01 -0.46 19.94
CA LEU A 53 3.08 -1.08 19.00
C LEU A 53 3.02 -2.61 19.17
N LEU A 54 3.60 -3.12 20.26
CA LEU A 54 3.47 -4.52 20.63
C LEU A 54 2.02 -4.78 21.02
N VAL A 55 1.44 -5.84 20.46
CA VAL A 55 0.10 -6.30 20.84
C VAL A 55 0.23 -7.48 21.77
N GLY A 56 -0.29 -7.34 22.98
CA GLY A 56 -0.49 -8.47 23.87
C GLY A 56 -1.68 -9.32 23.40
N LYS A 57 -1.58 -10.64 23.55
CA LYS A 57 -2.78 -11.42 23.87
C LYS A 57 -3.17 -11.01 25.29
N GLU A 58 -4.10 -10.07 25.43
CA GLU A 58 -4.75 -9.71 26.71
C GLU A 58 -3.77 -9.40 27.86
N GLY A 59 -3.44 -8.12 28.07
CA GLY A 59 -3.04 -7.62 29.40
C GLY A 59 -1.75 -8.17 30.02
N ILE A 60 -0.78 -8.64 29.24
CA ILE A 60 0.51 -9.06 29.81
C ILE A 60 1.29 -7.81 30.24
N ALA A 61 1.34 -7.58 31.54
CA ALA A 61 2.05 -6.49 32.18
C ALA A 61 3.53 -6.46 31.75
N ILE A 62 3.97 -5.25 31.39
CA ILE A 62 5.35 -4.87 31.08
C ILE A 62 6.19 -5.13 32.34
N GLY A 63 6.71 -6.33 32.52
CA GLY A 63 7.57 -6.62 33.66
C GLY A 63 7.73 -8.08 34.04
N THR A 64 6.82 -8.97 33.64
CA THR A 64 6.93 -10.39 34.01
C THR A 64 6.46 -11.30 32.90
N ARG A 65 7.39 -11.75 32.05
CA ARG A 65 7.67 -13.17 31.75
C ARG A 65 8.47 -13.33 30.46
N LEU A 66 9.62 -13.98 30.61
CA LEU A 66 10.27 -14.81 29.60
C LEU A 66 9.35 -16.00 29.25
N ASP A 67 8.19 -15.72 28.66
CA ASP A 67 7.24 -16.75 28.25
C ASP A 67 7.69 -17.33 26.91
N GLN A 68 7.69 -18.67 26.80
CA GLN A 68 7.95 -19.40 25.56
C GLN A 68 7.09 -18.89 24.39
N ALA A 69 5.89 -18.40 24.68
CA ALA A 69 5.02 -17.78 23.67
C ALA A 69 5.61 -16.48 23.10
N ALA A 70 6.23 -15.64 23.93
CA ALA A 70 6.85 -14.39 23.51
C ALA A 70 8.12 -14.65 22.69
N ASP A 71 8.92 -15.66 23.08
CA ASP A 71 10.09 -16.05 22.30
C ASP A 71 9.69 -16.62 20.94
N LYS A 72 8.65 -17.46 20.89
CA LYS A 72 8.08 -17.96 19.63
C LYS A 72 7.55 -16.84 18.73
N ALA A 73 6.86 -15.84 19.30
CA ALA A 73 6.38 -14.68 18.56
C ALA A 73 7.56 -13.85 18.01
N PHE A 74 8.61 -13.65 18.80
CA PHE A 74 9.81 -12.93 18.36
C PHE A 74 10.60 -13.68 17.28
N CYS A 75 10.74 -15.01 17.37
CA CYS A 75 11.34 -15.83 16.32
C CYS A 75 10.57 -15.67 15.00
N ARG A 76 9.24 -15.79 15.04
CA ARG A 76 8.37 -15.57 13.87
C ARG A 76 8.48 -14.15 13.31
N TYR A 77 8.61 -13.17 14.19
CA TYR A 77 8.84 -11.79 13.79
C TYR A 77 10.17 -11.63 13.04
N LYS A 78 11.26 -12.22 13.55
CA LYS A 78 12.57 -12.21 12.88
C LYS A 78 12.50 -12.89 11.51
N GLU A 79 11.93 -14.08 11.44
CA GLU A 79 11.73 -14.82 10.18
C GLU A 79 10.92 -14.00 9.17
N PHE A 80 9.85 -13.34 9.62
CA PHE A 80 9.04 -12.45 8.81
C PHE A 80 9.87 -11.28 8.26
N ILE A 81 10.59 -10.56 9.12
CA ILE A 81 11.44 -9.43 8.70
C ILE A 81 12.52 -9.87 7.72
N GLU A 82 13.15 -11.02 7.98
CA GLU A 82 14.18 -11.58 7.11
C GLU A 82 13.61 -11.94 5.74
N THR A 83 12.45 -12.60 5.70
CA THR A 83 11.75 -12.93 4.46
C THR A 83 11.42 -11.67 3.64
N GLU A 84 10.83 -10.65 4.27
CA GLU A 84 10.46 -9.42 3.57
C GLU A 84 11.69 -8.63 3.11
N ARG A 85 12.81 -8.67 3.85
CA ARG A 85 14.07 -8.02 3.47
C ARG A 85 14.81 -8.73 2.35
N GLN A 86 14.86 -10.07 2.40
CA GLN A 86 15.55 -10.88 1.40
C GLN A 86 14.79 -10.93 0.09
N THR A 87 13.46 -10.71 0.11
CA THR A 87 12.65 -10.71 -1.10
C THR A 87 12.98 -9.47 -1.94
N PRO A 88 13.65 -9.62 -3.10
CA PRO A 88 14.03 -8.49 -3.93
C PRO A 88 12.79 -7.78 -4.47
N LEU A 89 12.85 -6.45 -4.61
CA LEU A 89 11.75 -5.64 -5.13
C LEU A 89 11.23 -6.14 -6.49
N ARG A 90 12.12 -6.64 -7.37
CA ARG A 90 11.75 -7.27 -8.65
C ARG A 90 10.83 -8.49 -8.49
N ASN A 91 10.97 -9.27 -7.42
CA ASN A 91 10.15 -10.45 -7.16
C ASN A 91 8.75 -10.03 -6.71
N TYR A 92 8.64 -9.00 -5.85
CA TYR A 92 7.34 -8.40 -5.53
C TYR A 92 6.64 -7.86 -6.77
N ARG A 93 7.35 -7.15 -7.65
CA ARG A 93 6.80 -6.66 -8.93
C ARG A 93 6.21 -7.81 -9.75
N LYS A 94 6.96 -8.90 -9.92
CA LYS A 94 6.49 -10.09 -10.65
C LYS A 94 5.27 -10.74 -10.00
N LYS A 95 5.27 -10.89 -8.66
CA LYS A 95 4.14 -11.46 -7.91
C LYS A 95 2.88 -10.61 -8.06
N VAL A 96 3.00 -9.30 -7.84
CA VAL A 96 1.88 -8.35 -8.00
C VAL A 96 1.37 -8.36 -9.44
N TYR A 97 2.25 -8.32 -10.43
CA TYR A 97 1.84 -8.38 -11.83
C TYR A 97 1.04 -9.65 -12.13
N ARG A 98 1.57 -10.82 -11.74
CA ARG A 98 0.88 -12.11 -11.90
C ARG A 98 -0.47 -12.11 -11.20
N LEU A 99 -0.55 -11.57 -9.98
CA LEU A 99 -1.80 -11.46 -9.24
C LEU A 99 -2.83 -10.60 -9.99
N LEU A 100 -2.44 -9.42 -10.48
CA LEU A 100 -3.34 -8.51 -11.20
C LEU A 100 -3.87 -9.14 -12.50
N GLN A 101 -3.07 -9.96 -13.18
CA GLN A 101 -3.49 -10.68 -14.39
C GLN A 101 -4.60 -11.70 -14.14
N LEU A 102 -4.77 -12.20 -12.91
CA LEU A 102 -5.84 -13.14 -12.58
C LEU A 102 -7.24 -12.50 -12.59
N PHE A 103 -7.32 -11.17 -12.62
CA PHE A 103 -8.59 -10.44 -12.55
C PHE A 103 -8.96 -9.82 -13.91
N PRO A 104 -9.73 -10.52 -14.77
CA PRO A 104 -10.01 -10.05 -16.12
C PRO A 104 -10.83 -8.75 -16.15
N CYS A 105 -11.67 -8.51 -15.14
CA CYS A 105 -12.54 -7.33 -15.05
C CYS A 105 -12.03 -6.23 -14.12
N LEU A 106 -10.78 -6.32 -13.65
CA LEU A 106 -10.21 -5.34 -12.74
C LEU A 106 -10.02 -3.99 -13.42
N SER A 107 -10.76 -2.98 -12.96
CA SER A 107 -10.71 -1.62 -13.51
C SER A 107 -10.17 -0.58 -12.54
N ARG A 108 -10.19 -0.90 -11.24
CA ARG A 108 -9.79 0.00 -10.16
C ARG A 108 -8.77 -0.66 -9.24
N LEU A 109 -7.71 0.07 -8.92
CA LEU A 109 -6.67 -0.38 -8.00
C LEU A 109 -6.44 0.67 -6.91
N THR A 110 -6.47 0.24 -5.65
CA THR A 110 -6.09 1.07 -4.52
C THR A 110 -4.75 0.61 -3.97
N ILE A 111 -3.81 1.53 -3.81
CA ILE A 111 -2.55 1.33 -3.10
C ILE A 111 -2.65 2.13 -1.81
N GLY A 112 -2.81 1.46 -0.68
CA GLY A 112 -3.10 2.15 0.58
C GLY A 112 -2.17 1.77 1.72
N HIS A 113 -2.05 2.64 2.70
CA HIS A 113 -1.41 2.33 3.97
C HIS A 113 -2.43 1.68 4.91
N LEU A 114 -2.00 0.67 5.67
CA LEU A 114 -2.88 -0.05 6.61
C LEU A 114 -3.56 0.88 7.63
N ASN A 115 -2.91 1.98 8.03
CA ASN A 115 -3.45 2.84 9.07
C ASN A 115 -4.47 3.89 8.59
N LYS A 116 -4.71 4.06 7.28
CA LYS A 116 -5.75 4.98 6.78
C LYS A 116 -7.14 4.64 7.36
N TYR A 117 -7.36 3.37 7.69
CA TYR A 117 -8.63 2.87 8.21
C TYR A 117 -8.71 2.81 9.75
N ARG A 118 -7.78 3.51 10.46
CA ARG A 118 -7.72 3.66 11.93
C ARG A 118 -8.35 2.48 12.68
N TRP A 119 -7.76 1.28 12.61
CA TRP A 119 -8.11 0.09 13.41
C TRP A 119 -9.56 -0.44 13.36
N ARG A 120 -10.54 0.34 12.91
CA ARG A 120 -11.98 0.04 13.00
C ARG A 120 -12.49 -0.71 11.77
N GLY A 121 -11.74 -0.71 10.66
CA GLY A 121 -12.19 -1.29 9.38
C GLY A 121 -11.45 -2.54 8.89
N ILE A 122 -10.25 -2.84 9.40
CA ILE A 122 -9.46 -3.98 8.91
C ILE A 122 -9.85 -5.23 9.70
N ARG A 123 -11.10 -5.69 9.50
CA ARG A 123 -11.49 -7.09 9.77
C ARG A 123 -10.92 -7.99 8.68
N LYS A 124 -9.60 -7.92 8.44
CA LYS A 124 -8.94 -8.73 7.41
C LYS A 124 -8.29 -9.93 8.11
N PRO A 125 -8.76 -11.16 7.88
CA PRO A 125 -8.24 -12.35 8.54
C PRO A 125 -6.73 -12.52 8.37
N GLN A 126 -6.18 -12.16 7.19
CA GLN A 126 -4.75 -12.22 6.91
C GLN A 126 -3.93 -11.28 7.81
N TYR A 127 -4.37 -10.03 7.98
CA TYR A 127 -3.72 -9.07 8.87
C TYR A 127 -3.81 -9.51 10.33
N ALA A 128 -5.00 -9.90 10.80
CA ALA A 128 -5.19 -10.40 12.17
C ALA A 128 -4.34 -11.66 12.44
N LYS A 129 -4.25 -12.57 11.47
CA LYS A 129 -3.41 -13.78 11.54
C LYS A 129 -1.93 -13.42 11.61
N LEU A 130 -1.44 -12.47 10.82
CA LEU A 130 -0.05 -12.01 10.87
C LEU A 130 0.26 -11.38 12.23
N ILE A 131 -0.53 -10.39 12.64
CA ILE A 131 -0.37 -9.68 13.91
C ILE A 131 -0.46 -10.63 15.11
N GLY A 132 -1.41 -11.57 15.10
CA GLY A 132 -1.51 -12.61 16.14
C GLY A 132 -0.33 -13.59 16.18
N LYS A 133 0.47 -13.70 15.10
CA LYS A 133 1.68 -14.53 15.03
C LYS A 133 2.95 -13.80 15.48
N ILE A 134 3.12 -12.53 15.09
CA ILE A 134 4.36 -11.75 15.30
C ILE A 134 4.27 -10.72 16.42
N TRP A 135 3.06 -10.50 16.94
CA TRP A 135 2.71 -9.58 18.04
C TRP A 135 3.16 -8.12 17.87
N LEU A 136 3.43 -7.68 16.65
CA LEU A 136 3.88 -6.32 16.38
C LEU A 136 3.08 -5.70 15.25
N LEU A 137 2.47 -4.56 15.53
CA LEU A 137 1.76 -3.78 14.53
C LEU A 137 2.76 -3.06 13.59
N PRO A 138 2.39 -2.81 12.33
CA PRO A 138 3.19 -2.00 11.44
C PRO A 138 3.28 -0.56 11.96
N LYS A 139 4.27 0.18 11.48
CA LYS A 139 4.43 1.61 11.80
C LYS A 139 3.15 2.40 11.53
N LEU A 140 2.80 3.29 12.47
CA LEU A 140 1.62 4.16 12.36
C LEU A 140 1.79 5.21 11.28
N GLU A 141 2.94 5.87 11.32
CA GLU A 141 3.37 6.88 10.36
C GLU A 141 4.32 6.24 9.36
N ASP A 142 3.79 5.94 8.19
CA ASP A 142 4.54 5.31 7.12
C ASP A 142 4.00 5.77 5.78
N ASN A 143 4.80 5.60 4.74
CA ASN A 143 4.48 6.02 3.40
C ASN A 143 4.13 4.82 2.51
N ILE A 144 3.40 5.06 1.42
CA ILE A 144 3.06 4.00 0.44
C ILE A 144 4.07 3.91 -0.70
N GLU A 145 5.26 4.49 -0.51
CA GLU A 145 6.26 4.69 -1.56
C GLU A 145 6.77 3.38 -2.14
N GLU A 146 7.15 2.43 -1.28
CA GLU A 146 7.63 1.12 -1.70
C GLU A 146 6.55 0.36 -2.48
N ALA A 147 5.29 0.43 -2.03
CA ALA A 147 4.18 -0.21 -2.71
C ALA A 147 3.93 0.42 -4.09
N ILE A 148 4.05 1.73 -4.21
CA ILE A 148 3.94 2.44 -5.50
C ILE A 148 5.05 2.03 -6.46
N GLN A 149 6.30 1.95 -5.99
CA GLN A 149 7.44 1.48 -6.78
C GLN A 149 7.31 0.02 -7.24
N ILE A 150 6.52 -0.79 -6.54
CA ILE A 150 6.23 -2.17 -6.91
C ILE A 150 5.06 -2.21 -7.91
N ILE A 151 3.98 -1.50 -7.62
CA ILE A 151 2.71 -1.68 -8.29
C ILE A 151 2.62 -0.86 -9.57
N LEU A 152 2.97 0.43 -9.54
CA LEU A 152 2.79 1.30 -10.71
C LEU A 152 3.54 0.80 -11.95
N PRO A 153 4.81 0.33 -11.87
CA PRO A 153 5.52 -0.32 -13.00
C PRO A 153 4.75 -1.40 -13.75
N THR A 154 3.81 -2.07 -13.09
CA THR A 154 3.05 -3.16 -13.69
C THR A 154 1.86 -2.70 -14.54
N LEU A 155 1.38 -1.46 -14.35
CA LEU A 155 0.09 -1.01 -14.89
C LEU A 155 0.10 -0.78 -16.39
N ASN A 156 1.26 -0.48 -16.98
CA ASN A 156 1.37 -0.30 -18.43
C ASN A 156 1.09 -1.58 -19.23
N SER A 157 1.13 -2.74 -18.58
CA SER A 157 0.77 -4.03 -19.20
C SER A 157 -0.67 -4.46 -18.88
N LEU A 158 -1.45 -3.61 -18.20
CA LEU A 158 -2.77 -3.94 -17.67
C LEU A 158 -3.82 -2.89 -18.09
N PRO A 159 -4.22 -2.87 -19.38
CA PRO A 159 -5.04 -1.79 -19.95
C PRO A 159 -6.45 -1.66 -19.35
N ASN A 160 -6.95 -2.72 -18.71
CA ASN A 160 -8.27 -2.72 -18.06
C ASN A 160 -8.27 -1.82 -16.81
N ILE A 161 -7.11 -1.68 -16.14
CA ILE A 161 -6.96 -0.83 -14.96
C ILE A 161 -6.88 0.61 -15.43
N THR A 162 -7.91 1.38 -15.12
CA THR A 162 -8.07 2.78 -15.57
C THR A 162 -8.18 3.75 -14.39
N HIS A 163 -8.43 3.23 -13.18
CA HIS A 163 -8.62 4.01 -11.96
C HIS A 163 -7.58 3.61 -10.91
N ILE A 164 -6.86 4.59 -10.36
CA ILE A 164 -5.91 4.39 -9.26
C ILE A 164 -6.31 5.27 -8.08
N ASP A 165 -6.34 4.69 -6.89
CA ASP A 165 -6.40 5.43 -5.63
C ASP A 165 -5.12 5.19 -4.83
N LEU A 166 -4.46 6.29 -4.46
CA LEU A 166 -3.29 6.29 -3.59
C LEU A 166 -3.73 6.77 -2.21
N GLU A 167 -3.68 5.85 -1.25
CA GLU A 167 -4.32 5.97 0.05
C GLU A 167 -3.32 5.92 1.20
N GLY A 168 -2.47 6.94 1.31
CA GLY A 168 -1.47 7.02 2.36
C GLY A 168 -0.47 8.12 2.04
N THR A 169 0.34 8.49 3.03
CA THR A 169 1.36 9.53 2.85
C THR A 169 2.31 9.12 1.73
N PHE A 170 2.60 10.04 0.81
CA PHE A 170 3.44 9.78 -0.35
C PHE A 170 4.33 10.99 -0.63
N ALA A 171 5.63 10.74 -0.83
CA ALA A 171 6.64 11.77 -1.04
C ALA A 171 7.24 11.69 -2.46
N PRO A 172 7.58 12.82 -3.11
CA PRO A 172 8.01 12.84 -4.51
C PRO A 172 9.39 12.32 -4.99
N PRO A 173 10.43 12.06 -4.18
CA PRO A 173 11.77 11.81 -4.74
C PRO A 173 11.99 10.44 -5.40
N SER A 174 11.00 9.55 -5.43
CA SER A 174 11.21 8.14 -5.82
C SER A 174 10.16 7.60 -6.79
N TRP A 175 9.61 8.50 -7.58
CA TRP A 175 8.54 8.17 -8.51
C TRP A 175 9.08 7.37 -9.68
N PRO A 176 8.40 6.28 -10.09
CA PRO A 176 8.79 5.59 -11.30
C PRO A 176 8.58 6.52 -12.49
N THR A 177 9.65 6.84 -13.21
CA THR A 177 9.58 7.68 -14.41
C THR A 177 9.07 6.86 -15.60
N GLN A 178 7.75 6.84 -15.79
CA GLN A 178 7.13 6.20 -16.95
C GLN A 178 5.76 6.82 -17.25
N SER A 179 5.30 6.73 -18.49
CA SER A 179 3.97 7.21 -18.88
C SER A 179 2.90 6.13 -18.65
N TYR A 180 1.82 6.46 -17.94
CA TYR A 180 0.67 5.61 -17.65
C TYR A 180 -0.49 5.90 -18.60
N LYS A 181 -0.47 5.26 -19.78
CA LYS A 181 -1.36 5.64 -20.90
C LYS A 181 -2.83 5.25 -20.70
N TYR A 182 -3.13 4.29 -19.83
CA TYR A 182 -4.49 3.77 -19.64
C TYR A 182 -5.25 4.42 -18.48
N ILE A 183 -4.54 5.14 -17.62
CA ILE A 183 -5.14 5.70 -16.41
C ILE A 183 -5.90 6.98 -16.76
N THR A 184 -7.19 6.97 -16.44
CA THR A 184 -8.11 8.08 -16.66
C THR A 184 -8.58 8.71 -15.36
N SER A 185 -8.44 8.02 -14.23
CA SER A 185 -8.82 8.53 -12.91
C SER A 185 -7.71 8.30 -11.89
N LEU A 186 -7.31 9.35 -11.18
CA LEU A 186 -6.31 9.32 -10.13
C LEU A 186 -6.85 10.01 -8.88
N THR A 187 -6.86 9.28 -7.77
CA THR A 187 -7.12 9.82 -6.43
C THR A 187 -5.85 9.75 -5.61
N ILE A 188 -5.48 10.82 -4.91
CA ILE A 188 -4.34 10.84 -3.98
C ILE A 188 -4.81 11.40 -2.64
N ASN A 189 -4.74 10.60 -1.58
CA ASN A 189 -5.27 10.98 -0.27
C ASN A 189 -4.52 10.25 0.89
N PRO A 190 -3.69 10.95 1.68
CA PRO A 190 -3.24 12.35 1.51
C PRO A 190 -1.98 12.47 0.66
N LEU A 191 -1.88 13.54 -0.15
CA LEU A 191 -0.65 13.93 -0.82
C LEU A 191 0.20 14.82 0.10
N LEU A 192 1.45 14.43 0.34
CA LEU A 192 2.41 15.23 1.10
C LEU A 192 3.42 15.86 0.15
N VAL A 193 3.24 17.14 -0.17
CA VAL A 193 4.21 17.93 -0.91
C VAL A 193 5.03 18.74 0.10
N ARG A 194 6.35 18.69 -0.03
CA ARG A 194 7.28 19.60 0.66
C ARG A 194 7.67 20.69 -0.34
N GLU A 195 8.00 21.89 0.13
CA GLU A 195 8.35 23.06 -0.72
C GLU A 195 9.41 22.69 -1.79
N SER A 196 10.43 21.92 -1.41
CA SER A 196 11.50 21.48 -2.32
C SER A 196 11.09 20.40 -3.34
N HIS A 197 9.84 19.91 -3.33
CA HIS A 197 9.37 18.77 -4.11
C HIS A 197 8.15 19.06 -4.99
N GLU A 198 7.76 20.32 -5.16
CA GLU A 198 6.63 20.71 -6.01
C GLU A 198 6.83 20.31 -7.48
N GLU A 199 8.02 20.51 -8.03
CA GLU A 199 8.34 20.14 -9.41
C GLU A 199 8.24 18.64 -9.64
N LYS A 200 8.70 17.87 -8.65
CA LYS A 200 8.54 16.41 -8.68
C LYS A 200 7.07 16.06 -8.69
N ALA A 201 6.25 16.70 -7.82
CA ALA A 201 4.79 16.55 -7.77
C ALA A 201 4.13 16.70 -9.15
N ILE A 202 4.56 17.71 -9.90
CA ILE A 202 4.17 17.97 -11.28
C ILE A 202 4.67 16.87 -12.22
N GLU A 203 5.93 16.46 -12.12
CA GLU A 203 6.53 15.43 -12.97
C GLU A 203 5.69 14.13 -12.97
N PHE A 204 5.30 13.61 -11.82
CA PHE A 204 4.42 12.42 -11.78
C PHE A 204 3.03 12.67 -12.29
N LEU A 205 2.44 13.82 -11.96
CA LEU A 205 1.11 14.13 -12.49
C LEU A 205 1.14 14.17 -14.04
N SER A 206 2.25 14.65 -14.63
CA SER A 206 2.49 14.62 -16.08
C SER A 206 2.62 13.19 -16.66
N GLN A 207 2.90 12.19 -15.82
CA GLN A 207 2.99 10.79 -16.25
C GLN A 207 1.62 10.20 -16.64
N PHE A 208 0.51 10.89 -16.39
CA PHE A 208 -0.85 10.44 -16.69
C PHE A 208 -1.47 11.25 -17.85
N PRO A 209 -1.03 11.05 -19.12
CA PRO A 209 -1.44 11.90 -20.24
C PRO A 209 -2.92 11.79 -20.63
N ARG A 210 -3.61 10.73 -20.19
CA ARG A 210 -5.05 10.52 -20.45
C ARG A 210 -5.93 10.81 -19.24
N LEU A 211 -5.39 11.47 -18.22
CA LEU A 211 -6.13 11.75 -17.00
C LEU A 211 -7.35 12.63 -17.29
N GLN A 212 -8.51 12.14 -16.88
CA GLN A 212 -9.81 12.82 -16.99
C GLN A 212 -10.33 13.27 -15.63
N ARG A 213 -10.02 12.52 -14.58
CA ARG A 213 -10.44 12.80 -13.21
C ARG A 213 -9.24 12.81 -12.28
N LEU A 214 -9.04 13.93 -11.59
CA LEU A 214 -8.01 14.08 -10.57
C LEU A 214 -8.66 14.52 -9.25
N SER A 215 -8.40 13.76 -8.18
CA SER A 215 -8.79 14.13 -6.83
C SER A 215 -7.57 14.09 -5.92
N ILE A 216 -7.26 15.20 -5.27
CA ILE A 216 -6.12 15.32 -4.35
C ILE A 216 -6.64 15.82 -3.02
N SER A 217 -6.33 15.12 -1.93
CA SER A 217 -6.46 15.62 -0.57
C SER A 217 -5.07 15.96 -0.06
N LEU A 218 -4.83 17.21 0.32
CA LEU A 218 -3.56 17.69 0.83
C LEU A 218 -3.42 17.33 2.32
N SER A 219 -2.21 17.04 2.76
CA SER A 219 -1.94 16.85 4.19
C SER A 219 -1.89 18.22 4.89
N PRO A 220 -2.59 18.40 6.03
CA PRO A 220 -2.60 19.68 6.76
C PRO A 220 -1.24 20.07 7.35
N ALA A 221 -0.29 19.12 7.42
CA ALA A 221 0.95 19.29 8.15
C ALA A 221 1.93 20.31 7.54
N ARG A 222 1.84 20.63 6.23
CA ARG A 222 2.63 21.70 5.56
C ARG A 222 1.87 22.18 4.32
N LEU A 223 1.25 23.34 4.42
CA LEU A 223 0.53 23.99 3.31
C LEU A 223 1.55 24.41 2.24
N THR A 224 1.70 23.60 1.20
CA THR A 224 2.37 24.04 -0.03
C THR A 224 1.38 23.99 -1.17
N CYS A 225 1.34 25.05 -1.96
CA CYS A 225 0.48 25.14 -3.12
C CYS A 225 1.04 24.21 -4.20
N LEU A 226 0.28 23.19 -4.61
CA LEU A 226 0.60 22.45 -5.83
C LEU A 226 0.49 23.41 -7.03
N PRO A 227 1.57 23.69 -7.79
CA PRO A 227 1.52 24.61 -8.92
C PRO A 227 0.86 23.94 -10.13
N LEU A 228 -0.42 23.58 -10.01
CA LEU A 228 -1.16 22.87 -11.05
C LEU A 228 -1.24 23.65 -12.37
N GLY A 229 -1.06 24.97 -12.35
CA GLY A 229 -0.98 25.80 -13.55
C GLY A 229 0.18 25.43 -14.49
N LYS A 230 1.18 24.67 -14.02
CA LYS A 230 2.27 24.13 -14.84
C LYS A 230 1.91 22.80 -15.53
N LEU A 231 0.76 22.18 -15.21
CA LEU A 231 0.37 20.88 -15.75
C LEU A 231 -0.56 21.04 -16.97
N LEU A 232 -0.17 20.40 -18.07
CA LEU A 232 -1.03 20.24 -19.24
C LEU A 232 -1.86 18.96 -19.07
N PHE A 233 -3.11 19.11 -18.63
CA PHE A 233 -4.09 18.02 -18.64
C PHE A 233 -5.16 18.27 -19.71
N PRO A 234 -4.86 18.01 -21.00
CA PRO A 234 -5.77 18.37 -22.10
C PRO A 234 -7.10 17.63 -22.08
N ARG A 235 -7.24 16.59 -21.25
CA ARG A 235 -8.43 15.74 -21.14
C ARG A 235 -9.12 15.83 -19.78
N LEU A 236 -8.66 16.70 -18.88
CA LEU A 236 -9.21 16.81 -17.54
C LEU A 236 -10.61 17.40 -17.60
N ILE A 237 -11.58 16.64 -17.11
CA ILE A 237 -12.99 17.06 -17.00
C ILE A 237 -13.41 17.23 -15.54
N TYR A 238 -12.63 16.70 -14.60
CA TYR A 238 -12.91 16.78 -13.17
C TYR A 238 -11.62 16.98 -12.38
N LEU A 239 -11.61 18.04 -11.57
CA LEU A 239 -10.55 18.36 -10.63
C LEU A 239 -11.16 18.61 -9.25
N LYS A 240 -10.68 17.89 -8.24
CA LYS A 240 -11.02 18.10 -6.84
C LYS A 240 -9.74 18.25 -6.03
N ILE A 241 -9.66 19.33 -5.24
CA ILE A 241 -8.56 19.57 -4.31
C ILE A 241 -9.20 19.86 -2.96
N GLU A 242 -8.86 19.04 -1.96
CA GLU A 242 -9.30 19.20 -0.58
C GLU A 242 -8.09 19.51 0.31
N ASN A 243 -8.27 20.39 1.28
CA ASN A 243 -7.28 20.73 2.30
C ASN A 243 -7.62 20.05 3.63
#